data_AF-A0A3M5MHJ5-F1
#
_entry.id   AF-A0A3M5MHJ5-F1
#
_cell.length_a   1.000
_cell.length_b   1.000
_cell.length_c   1.000
_cell.angle_alpha   90.00
_cell.angle_beta   90.00
_cell.angle_gamma   90.00
#
_symmetry.space_group_name_H-M   'P 1'
#
loop_
_entity.id
_entity.type
_entity.pdbx_description
1 polymer ?
#
loop_
_entity_poly.entity_id
_entity_poly.type
_entity_poly.pdbx_seq_one_letter_code
_entity_poly.pdbx_strand_id
1 'polypeptide(L)'
;MRLHLAQPYDNAEPAPPAPGVDHEVEASRLNIVMMELVFESAWARRTYYAGEHFKAITDGISKHVRHVTPFGVSGVYTYVRDAVMTTAGIRGSRQAELIRQLGAINQTRPEVENLFGAAAKS
;
A
#
# COMPACT_ATOMS: atom_id res chain seq x y z
N MET A 1 9.29 -3.91 5.67
CA MET A 1 8.11 -4.81 5.61
C MET A 1 7.11 -4.32 6.64
N ARG A 2 5.82 -4.36 6.32
CA ARG A 2 4.73 -4.15 7.27
C ARG A 2 3.77 -5.33 7.22
N LEU A 3 3.26 -5.74 8.37
CA LEU A 3 2.29 -6.82 8.50
C LEU A 3 1.00 -6.25 9.07
N HIS A 4 -0.12 -6.59 8.44
CA HIS A 4 -1.45 -6.27 8.91
C HIS A 4 -2.14 -7.58 9.27
N LEU A 5 -2.28 -7.82 10.56
CA LEU A 5 -3.03 -8.95 11.09
C LEU A 5 -4.51 -8.57 11.06
N ALA A 6 -5.29 -9.25 10.23
CA ALA A 6 -6.74 -9.13 10.32
C ALA A 6 -7.23 -9.86 11.57
N GLN A 7 -8.30 -9.36 12.17
CA GLN A 7 -9.03 -10.17 13.14
C GLN A 7 -9.62 -11.38 12.40
N PRO A 8 -9.55 -12.59 12.98
CA PRO A 8 -10.20 -13.75 12.38
C PRO A 8 -11.68 -13.50 12.18
N TYR A 9 -12.23 -13.96 11.05
CA TYR A 9 -13.67 -13.90 10.85
C TYR A 9 -14.35 -14.93 11.77
N ASP A 10 -15.41 -14.53 12.46
CA ASP A 10 -16.21 -15.42 13.30
C ASP A 10 -17.52 -15.78 12.59
N ASN A 11 -17.63 -17.04 12.14
CA ASN A 11 -18.86 -17.54 11.53
C ASN A 11 -20.01 -17.68 12.55
N ALA A 12 -19.75 -17.65 13.87
CA ALA A 12 -20.79 -17.72 14.89
C ALA A 12 -21.55 -16.39 15.06
N GLU A 13 -20.92 -15.27 14.69
CA GLU A 13 -21.52 -13.92 14.69
C GLU A 13 -21.28 -13.25 13.33
N PRO A 14 -21.93 -13.73 12.25
CA PRO A 14 -21.68 -13.23 10.91
C PRO A 14 -22.11 -11.77 10.75
N ALA A 15 -21.52 -11.09 9.76
CA ALA A 15 -21.95 -9.75 9.38
C ALA A 15 -23.46 -9.72 9.04
N PRO A 16 -24.14 -8.56 9.22
CA PRO A 16 -25.58 -8.44 8.97
C PRO A 16 -25.95 -8.97 7.57
N PRO A 17 -27.04 -9.76 7.45
CA PRO A 17 -27.36 -10.45 6.21
C PRO A 17 -27.67 -9.45 5.09
N ALA A 18 -26.84 -9.47 4.06
CA ALA A 18 -27.10 -8.84 2.77
C ALA A 18 -27.81 -9.84 1.83
N PRO A 19 -28.86 -9.42 1.08
CA PRO A 19 -29.59 -10.32 0.18
C PRO A 19 -28.68 -10.92 -0.90
N GLY A 20 -28.73 -12.25 -1.05
CA GLY A 20 -27.98 -12.96 -2.10
C GLY A 20 -26.47 -13.11 -1.84
N VAL A 21 -26.02 -12.85 -0.61
CA VAL A 21 -24.61 -13.02 -0.21
C VAL A 21 -24.55 -14.12 0.84
N ASP A 22 -23.60 -15.04 0.67
CA ASP A 22 -23.22 -16.00 1.70
C ASP A 22 -22.31 -15.31 2.73
N HIS A 23 -22.66 -15.42 4.00
CA HIS A 23 -21.96 -14.77 5.12
C HIS A 23 -21.12 -15.76 5.93
N GLU A 24 -21.04 -17.02 5.48
CA GLU A 24 -20.15 -18.02 6.03
C GLU A 24 -18.81 -18.01 5.28
N VAL A 25 -17.71 -17.92 6.02
CA VAL A 25 -16.36 -17.95 5.45
C VAL A 25 -15.76 -19.34 5.65
N GLU A 26 -15.33 -19.97 4.56
CA GLU A 26 -14.60 -21.24 4.56
C GLU A 26 -13.44 -21.25 5.56
N ALA A 27 -13.21 -22.39 6.23
CA ALA A 27 -12.17 -22.54 7.26
C ALA A 27 -10.77 -22.09 6.79
N SER A 28 -10.48 -22.30 5.50
CA SER A 28 -9.21 -21.90 4.86
C SER A 28 -9.02 -20.37 4.74
N ARG A 29 -10.07 -19.59 4.94
CA ARG A 29 -10.11 -18.12 4.83
C ARG A 29 -10.43 -17.41 6.15
N LEU A 30 -10.64 -18.16 7.24
CA LEU A 30 -10.87 -17.57 8.57
C LEU A 30 -9.67 -16.78 9.09
N ASN A 31 -8.47 -17.12 8.61
CA ASN A 31 -7.22 -16.46 8.99
C ASN A 31 -6.56 -15.86 7.76
N ILE A 32 -6.61 -14.53 7.65
CA ILE A 32 -5.99 -13.77 6.56
C ILE A 32 -4.99 -12.78 7.16
N VAL A 33 -3.86 -12.64 6.50
CA VAL A 33 -2.84 -11.65 6.82
C VAL A 33 -2.49 -10.90 5.56
N MET A 34 -2.35 -9.58 5.65
CA MET A 34 -1.83 -8.76 4.55
C MET A 34 -0.40 -8.36 4.86
N MET A 35 0.49 -8.53 3.89
CA MET A 35 1.91 -8.19 4.01
C MET A 35 2.28 -7.16 2.94
N GLU A 36 2.91 -6.08 3.38
CA GLU A 36 3.45 -5.03 2.51
C GLU A 36 4.98 -5.13 2.44
N LEU A 37 5.49 -5.28 1.21
CA LEU A 37 6.92 -5.28 0.91
C LEU A 37 7.26 -4.07 0.02
N VAL A 38 8.04 -3.15 0.57
CA VAL A 38 8.50 -1.94 -0.13
C VAL A 38 10.00 -2.04 -0.33
N PHE A 39 10.45 -1.75 -1.55
CA PHE A 39 11.85 -1.69 -1.92
C PHE A 39 12.19 -0.27 -2.38
N GLU A 40 13.38 0.21 -2.03
CA GLU A 40 13.86 1.54 -2.44
C GLU A 40 14.00 1.69 -3.96
N SER A 41 14.25 0.59 -4.67
CA SER A 41 14.45 0.57 -6.12
C SER A 41 14.07 -0.77 -6.73
N ALA A 42 13.82 -0.76 -8.04
CA ALA A 42 13.60 -1.99 -8.80
C ALA A 42 14.83 -2.91 -8.80
N TRP A 43 16.04 -2.35 -8.69
CA TRP A 43 17.28 -3.11 -8.57
C TRP A 43 17.34 -3.85 -7.22
N ALA A 44 17.13 -3.14 -6.11
CA ALA A 44 17.12 -3.73 -4.76
C ALA A 44 16.10 -4.87 -4.64
N ARG A 45 14.92 -4.69 -5.22
CA ARG A 45 13.89 -5.75 -5.29
C ARG A 45 14.37 -7.00 -6.02
N ARG A 46 14.98 -6.84 -7.21
CA ARG A 46 15.47 -7.98 -8.02
C ARG A 46 16.59 -8.71 -7.31
N THR A 47 17.55 -7.97 -6.75
CA THR A 47 18.66 -8.55 -5.98
C THR A 47 18.14 -9.32 -4.77
N TYR A 48 17.18 -8.78 -4.04
CA TYR A 48 16.58 -9.45 -2.89
C TYR A 48 15.88 -10.76 -3.28
N TYR A 49 15.04 -10.75 -4.32
CA TYR A 49 14.35 -11.97 -4.78
C TYR A 49 15.27 -13.04 -5.35
N ALA A 50 16.45 -12.67 -5.85
CA ALA A 50 17.45 -13.62 -6.32
C ALA A 50 18.29 -14.24 -5.18
N GLY A 51 18.25 -13.67 -3.98
CA GLY A 51 19.08 -14.08 -2.85
C GLY A 51 18.59 -15.34 -2.13
N GLU A 52 19.52 -16.09 -1.53
CA GLU A 52 19.23 -17.30 -0.76
C GLU A 52 18.33 -17.03 0.46
N HIS A 53 18.42 -15.84 1.04
CA HIS A 53 17.57 -15.43 2.17
C HIS A 53 16.09 -15.43 1.79
N PHE A 54 15.75 -14.95 0.59
CA PHE A 54 14.37 -14.94 0.13
C PHE A 54 13.85 -16.36 -0.09
N LYS A 55 14.67 -17.26 -0.67
CA LYS A 55 14.32 -18.67 -0.86
C LYS A 55 14.05 -19.39 0.47
N ALA A 56 14.92 -19.19 1.46
CA ALA A 56 14.75 -19.76 2.79
C ALA A 56 13.45 -19.27 3.48
N ILE A 57 13.10 -17.98 3.30
CA ILE A 57 11.85 -17.43 3.79
C ILE A 57 10.66 -18.08 3.09
N THR A 58 10.68 -18.23 1.77
CA THR A 58 9.57 -18.83 1.03
C THR A 58 9.30 -20.28 1.44
N ASP A 59 10.37 -21.05 1.72
CA ASP A 59 10.25 -22.43 2.20
C ASP A 59 9.67 -22.52 3.63
N GLY A 60 9.95 -21.51 4.46
CA GLY A 60 9.33 -21.40 5.79
C GLY A 60 7.85 -21.05 5.70
N ILE A 61 7.51 -20.04 4.89
CA ILE A 61 6.14 -19.56 4.71
C ILE A 61 5.24 -20.63 4.11
N SER A 62 5.72 -21.41 3.15
CA SER A 62 4.92 -22.46 2.49
C SER A 62 4.42 -23.56 3.44
N LYS A 63 5.03 -23.70 4.63
CA LYS A 63 4.59 -24.64 5.67
C LYS A 63 3.35 -24.16 6.43
N HIS A 64 3.10 -22.85 6.42
CA HIS A 64 2.06 -22.21 7.24
C HIS A 64 1.00 -21.50 6.40
N VAL A 65 1.30 -21.18 5.15
CA VAL A 65 0.41 -20.40 4.27
C VAL A 65 -0.04 -21.26 3.11
N ARG A 66 -1.34 -21.53 3.06
CA ARG A 66 -1.96 -22.35 2.01
C ARG A 66 -2.06 -21.64 0.65
N HIS A 67 -2.21 -20.31 0.66
CA HIS A 67 -2.37 -19.53 -0.57
C HIS A 67 -1.80 -18.12 -0.40
N VAL A 68 -1.15 -17.60 -1.46
CA VAL A 68 -0.61 -16.24 -1.52
C VAL A 68 -0.99 -15.62 -2.85
N THR A 69 -1.57 -14.42 -2.81
CA THR A 69 -1.93 -13.64 -4.00
C THR A 69 -1.14 -12.33 -4.02
N PRO A 70 0.03 -12.29 -4.67
CA PRO A 70 0.80 -11.05 -4.76
C PRO A 70 0.16 -10.11 -5.79
N PHE A 71 0.11 -8.83 -5.49
CA PHE A 71 -0.25 -7.78 -6.46
C PHE A 71 0.78 -6.65 -6.41
N GLY A 72 1.15 -6.16 -7.58
CA GLY A 72 2.08 -5.04 -7.69
C GLY A 72 1.38 -3.73 -7.39
N VAL A 73 1.87 -2.98 -6.40
CA VAL A 73 1.45 -1.59 -6.19
C VAL A 73 2.44 -0.68 -6.91
N SER A 74 2.01 -0.06 -8.00
CA SER A 74 2.78 0.97 -8.70
C SER A 74 2.38 2.35 -8.16
N GLY A 75 3.20 2.90 -7.26
CA GLY A 75 3.04 4.25 -6.72
C GLY A 75 2.37 4.27 -5.35
N VAL A 76 3.19 4.41 -4.31
CA VAL A 76 2.72 4.79 -2.97
C VAL A 76 2.87 6.30 -2.86
N TYR A 77 1.77 6.99 -2.56
CA TYR A 77 1.74 8.43 -2.45
C TYR A 77 1.30 8.84 -1.06
N THR A 78 2.14 9.60 -0.38
CA THR A 78 1.78 10.24 0.89
C THR A 78 1.07 11.55 0.56
N TYR A 79 -0.21 11.68 0.92
CA TYR A 79 -0.98 12.91 0.66
C TYR A 79 -0.74 13.97 1.74
N VAL A 80 -0.55 13.54 3.00
CA VAL A 80 -0.25 14.41 4.15
C VAL A 80 0.92 13.82 4.91
N ARG A 81 1.89 14.65 5.27
CA ARG A 81 3.02 14.30 6.13
C ARG A 81 3.22 15.43 7.14
N ASP A 82 3.36 15.09 8.41
CA ASP A 82 3.54 16.07 9.50
C ASP A 82 2.46 17.15 9.54
N ALA A 83 1.20 16.77 9.34
CA ALA A 83 0.04 17.66 9.19
C ALA A 83 0.11 18.67 8.03
N VAL A 84 1.07 18.52 7.11
CA VAL A 84 1.22 19.36 5.92
C VAL A 84 0.88 18.54 4.67
N MET A 85 0.08 19.11 3.76
CA MET A 85 -0.18 18.48 2.47
C MET A 85 1.12 18.38 1.65
N THR A 86 1.36 17.21 1.07
CA THR A 86 2.45 17.04 0.10
C THR A 86 2.01 17.52 -1.28
N THR A 87 2.92 17.55 -2.26
CA THR A 87 2.55 17.80 -3.66
C THR A 87 1.47 16.83 -4.17
N ALA A 88 1.48 15.56 -3.72
CA ALA A 88 0.42 14.60 -4.07
C ALA A 88 -0.91 14.91 -3.36
N GLY A 89 -0.85 15.45 -2.13
CA GLY A 89 -2.01 16.00 -1.43
C GLY A 89 -2.64 17.18 -2.16
N ILE A 90 -1.82 18.09 -2.67
CA ILE A 90 -2.25 19.34 -3.33
C ILE A 90 -2.72 19.08 -4.77
N ARG A 91 -2.00 18.24 -5.53
CA ARG A 91 -2.17 18.11 -6.99
C ARG A 91 -2.73 16.74 -7.43
N GLY A 92 -2.85 15.79 -6.51
CA GLY A 92 -3.07 14.39 -6.82
C GLY A 92 -1.78 13.65 -7.17
N SER A 93 -1.81 12.33 -6.98
CA SER A 93 -0.66 11.43 -7.15
C SER A 93 0.00 11.50 -8.52
N ARG A 94 -0.80 11.47 -9.59
CA ARG A 94 -0.28 11.48 -10.97
C ARG A 94 0.44 12.76 -11.33
N GLN A 95 -0.05 13.89 -10.86
CA GLN A 95 0.53 15.20 -11.18
C GLN A 95 1.78 15.43 -10.35
N ALA A 96 1.80 14.99 -9.09
CA ALA A 96 3.00 14.98 -8.28
C ALA A 96 4.10 14.09 -8.89
N GLU A 97 3.73 12.94 -9.45
CA GLU A 97 4.66 12.07 -10.18
C GLU A 97 5.24 12.77 -11.42
N LEU A 98 4.39 13.37 -12.26
CA LEU A 98 4.82 14.12 -13.44
C LEU A 98 5.73 15.31 -13.09
N ILE A 99 5.37 16.11 -12.08
CA ILE A 99 6.19 17.23 -11.61
C ILE A 99 7.58 16.75 -11.22
N ARG A 100 7.67 15.63 -10.49
CA ARG A 100 8.94 15.03 -10.09
C ARG A 100 9.74 14.49 -11.28
N GLN A 101 9.10 13.75 -12.18
CA GLN A 101 9.75 13.13 -13.35
C GLN A 101 10.28 14.17 -14.34
N LEU A 102 9.55 15.26 -14.55
CA LEU A 102 9.93 16.33 -15.46
C LEU A 102 10.87 17.37 -14.82
N GLY A 103 11.12 17.29 -13.51
CA GLY A 103 11.89 18.30 -12.80
C GLY A 103 11.22 19.68 -12.79
N ALA A 104 9.88 19.71 -12.82
CA ALA A 104 9.09 20.95 -12.91
C ALA A 104 9.00 21.67 -11.54
N ILE A 105 10.15 22.03 -10.97
CA ILE A 105 10.26 22.62 -9.61
C ILE A 105 9.46 23.92 -9.47
N ASN A 106 9.26 24.66 -10.58
CA ASN A 106 8.39 25.83 -10.58
C ASN A 106 6.94 25.52 -10.20
N GLN A 107 6.48 24.27 -10.35
CA GLN A 107 5.13 23.82 -9.97
C GLN A 107 4.94 23.55 -8.48
N THR A 108 6.02 23.57 -7.69
CA THR A 108 6.00 23.39 -6.22
C THR A 108 6.28 24.69 -5.48
N ARG A 109 6.18 25.84 -6.16
CA ARG A 109 6.36 27.16 -5.55
C ARG A 109 5.08 27.54 -4.78
N PRO A 110 5.17 28.19 -3.61
CA PRO A 110 4.01 28.51 -2.78
C PRO A 110 2.90 29.25 -3.52
N GLU A 111 3.24 30.22 -4.36
CA GLU A 111 2.30 30.99 -5.17
C GLU A 111 1.52 30.14 -6.19
N VAL A 112 2.09 29.01 -6.65
CA VAL A 112 1.41 28.05 -7.53
C VAL A 112 0.58 27.09 -6.70
N GLU A 113 1.11 26.60 -5.57
CA GLU A 113 0.40 25.68 -4.67
C GLU A 113 -0.86 26.30 -4.07
N ASN A 114 -0.83 27.60 -3.76
CA ASN A 114 -1.98 28.35 -3.24
C ASN A 114 -3.17 28.39 -4.22
N LEU A 115 -2.93 28.27 -5.53
CA LEU A 115 -4.00 28.19 -6.54
C LEU A 115 -4.83 26.89 -6.41
N PHE A 116 -4.30 25.88 -5.72
CA PHE A 116 -4.94 24.58 -5.48
C PHE A 116 -5.47 24.45 -4.04
N GLY A 117 -5.54 25.54 -3.28
CA GLY A 117 -6.03 25.53 -1.90
C GLY A 117 -5.05 24.91 -0.90
N ALA A 118 -3.76 24.86 -1.22
CA ALA A 118 -2.73 24.57 -0.23
C ALA A 118 -2.77 25.65 0.88
N ALA A 119 -2.81 25.22 2.15
CA ALA A 119 -2.79 26.17 3.26
C ALA A 119 -1.49 26.99 3.20
N ALA A 120 -1.62 28.32 3.22
CA ALA A 120 -0.46 29.19 3.38
C ALA A 120 0.25 28.82 4.68
N LYS A 121 1.54 28.52 4.61
CA LYS A 121 2.37 28.37 5.82
C LYS A 121 2.35 29.72 6.54
N SER A 122 1.72 29.77 7.71
CA SER A 122 1.78 30.89 8.66
C SER A 122 3.18 31.01 9.25
#